data_AF-Q3ICV8-F1
#
_entry.id   AF-Q3ICV8-F1
#
_cell.length_a   1.000
_cell.length_b   1.000
_cell.length_c   1.000
_cell.angle_alpha   90.00
_cell.angle_beta   90.00
_cell.angle_gamma   90.00
#
_symmetry.space_group_name_H-M   'P 1'
#
loop_
_entity.id
_entity.type
_entity.pdbx_description
1 polymer ?
#
loop_
_entity_poly.entity_id
_entity_poly.type
_entity_poly.pdbx_seq_one_letter_code
_entity_poly.pdbx_strand_id
1 'polypeptide(L)'
;MATDSVVQFHSAFNQDGLKNTIEQSIKHIKMLYQSDSIPWVIGYSGGKDSTAILQLIWYALQELAQEGKCEKKVHVISTDTLVENPIVAMWVGKSLERMKEQADAQGLPIVPHRLTPAVKDRFWVNLIGKGYPAPRYKFRWCTDRLKISPSNTFIQNMADKNGEAILVLGTRKAESTARAASMERFESSTTNTRKALGLTENGSLERVWVYTPIASWSNDDVWVYLNSVDNPWNFPNHDLMGMYQGATEGGECPLVVDKSTQSCGDSRFGCYVCTMVSEDKSMNAMIANDDEKEWMYPLVALRNEIEVNDSNRAKKIEKLTRDKANRDFRRMNGNLTVHISKHGADLVPGPYIQKFREHLLGKVLEAQLAVQQLGPDEVKNLELLPLEDLEEIRRIWLEEKHEAEDSVPKIYQNVFKKPYPGKQRAHHPILNLDVLNKLKAHCQEQGDEDGLLYQQMRAVMSIANKHKNQLRRAKLSDELTQSLDKGAFNNLFEAKQFALERERNRLQIQLSNSPNLTEDDKAAIQEKIIMVTKSIKEQGYSSLLIDFEEVQDDN
;
A
#
# COMPACT_ATOMS: atom_id res chain seq x y z
N MET A 1 -2.54 26.83 -44.25
CA MET A 1 -3.05 27.66 -43.14
C MET A 1 -3.87 26.75 -42.25
N ALA A 2 -3.22 26.11 -41.28
CA ALA A 2 -3.91 25.34 -40.27
C ALA A 2 -4.50 26.34 -39.28
N THR A 3 -5.81 26.30 -39.11
CA THR A 3 -6.54 27.07 -38.11
C THR A 3 -6.06 26.64 -36.73
N ASP A 4 -5.36 27.53 -36.03
CA ASP A 4 -5.11 27.44 -34.59
C ASP A 4 -6.47 27.28 -33.88
N SER A 5 -6.76 26.06 -33.44
CA SER A 5 -7.84 25.83 -32.48
C SER A 5 -7.42 26.47 -31.17
N VAL A 6 -7.89 27.70 -30.92
CA VAL A 6 -7.76 28.38 -29.63
C VAL A 6 -8.39 27.47 -28.57
N VAL A 7 -7.57 26.71 -27.86
CA VAL A 7 -8.03 25.88 -26.75
C VAL A 7 -8.44 26.83 -25.63
N GLN A 8 -9.74 27.00 -25.42
CA GLN A 8 -10.26 27.81 -24.31
C GLN A 8 -9.80 27.21 -22.98
N PHE A 9 -9.05 27.99 -22.20
CA PHE A 9 -8.75 27.70 -20.81
C PHE A 9 -10.05 27.65 -20.02
N HIS A 10 -10.39 26.49 -19.46
CA HIS A 10 -11.59 26.34 -18.64
C HIS A 10 -11.23 26.43 -17.16
N SER A 11 -10.92 27.65 -16.69
CA SER A 11 -10.85 27.93 -15.25
C SER A 11 -12.26 28.06 -14.68
N ALA A 12 -12.48 27.50 -13.48
CA ALA A 12 -13.73 27.65 -12.75
C ALA A 12 -14.06 29.12 -12.41
N PHE A 13 -13.09 30.03 -12.50
CA PHE A 13 -13.22 31.44 -12.13
C PHE A 13 -13.42 32.38 -13.32
N ASN A 14 -13.34 31.89 -14.57
CA ASN A 14 -13.38 32.75 -15.76
C ASN A 14 -14.70 33.50 -15.96
N GLN A 15 -15.84 32.91 -15.59
CA GLN A 15 -17.16 33.50 -15.81
C GLN A 15 -17.57 34.45 -14.68
N ASP A 16 -17.50 33.96 -13.43
CA ASP A 16 -18.05 34.67 -12.27
C ASP A 16 -16.97 35.37 -11.42
N GLY A 17 -15.69 35.07 -11.65
CA GLY A 17 -14.57 35.53 -10.83
C GLY A 17 -14.41 34.73 -9.54
N LEU A 18 -13.18 34.71 -9.00
CA LEU A 18 -12.80 33.91 -7.82
C LEU A 18 -13.76 34.12 -6.63
N LYS A 19 -14.03 35.37 -6.28
CA LYS A 19 -14.86 35.72 -5.11
C LYS A 19 -16.28 35.17 -5.23
N ASN A 20 -16.94 35.38 -6.37
CA ASN A 20 -18.31 34.92 -6.57
C ASN A 20 -18.39 33.40 -6.61
N THR A 21 -17.43 32.72 -7.25
CA THR A 21 -17.37 31.25 -7.28
C THR A 21 -17.22 30.67 -5.87
N ILE A 22 -16.39 31.29 -5.01
CA ILE A 22 -16.25 30.91 -3.61
C ILE A 22 -17.56 31.14 -2.85
N GLU A 23 -18.19 32.31 -2.99
CA GLU A 23 -19.47 32.62 -2.33
C GLU A 23 -20.59 31.65 -2.76
N GLN A 24 -20.66 31.29 -4.04
CA GLN A 24 -21.62 30.28 -4.54
C GLN A 24 -21.35 28.91 -3.92
N SER A 25 -20.07 28.51 -3.83
CA SER A 25 -19.67 27.25 -3.21
C SER A 25 -20.05 27.21 -1.73
N ILE A 26 -19.76 28.28 -0.98
CA ILE A 26 -20.14 28.43 0.43
C ILE A 26 -21.67 28.39 0.59
N LYS A 27 -22.42 29.12 -0.25
CA LYS A 27 -23.89 29.09 -0.23
C LYS A 27 -24.45 27.68 -0.47
N HIS A 28 -23.88 26.93 -1.42
CA HIS A 28 -24.28 25.55 -1.67
C HIS A 28 -23.99 24.64 -0.48
N ILE A 29 -22.80 24.75 0.11
CA ILE A 29 -22.40 24.00 1.31
C ILE A 29 -23.35 24.30 2.46
N LYS A 30 -23.69 25.57 2.71
CA LYS A 30 -24.61 25.97 3.77
C LYS A 30 -26.02 25.40 3.56
N MET A 31 -26.51 25.42 2.31
CA MET A 31 -27.81 24.86 1.97
C MET A 31 -27.84 23.34 2.23
N LEU A 32 -26.82 22.61 1.77
CA LEU A 32 -26.72 21.16 1.95
C LEU A 32 -26.49 20.77 3.41
N TYR A 33 -25.73 21.55 4.17
CA TYR A 33 -25.50 21.27 5.58
C TYR A 33 -26.79 21.36 6.40
N GLN A 34 -27.67 22.31 6.08
CA GLN A 34 -28.94 22.55 6.76
C GLN A 34 -30.10 21.68 6.24
N SER A 35 -29.95 20.99 5.09
CA SER A 35 -31.05 20.20 4.52
C SER A 35 -31.40 18.96 5.32
N ASP A 36 -30.49 18.50 6.18
CA ASP A 36 -30.62 17.25 6.94
C ASP A 36 -29.74 17.24 8.21
N SER A 37 -29.92 16.20 9.02
CA SER A 37 -29.10 15.89 10.19
C SER A 37 -28.01 14.84 9.92
N ILE A 38 -27.74 14.50 8.65
CA ILE A 38 -26.84 13.41 8.27
C ILE A 38 -25.39 13.82 8.52
N PRO A 39 -24.58 12.99 9.22
CA PRO A 39 -23.20 13.32 9.53
C PRO A 39 -22.36 13.48 8.26
N TRP A 40 -21.47 14.47 8.27
CA TRP A 40 -20.51 14.69 7.20
C TRP A 40 -19.17 14.08 7.56
N VAL A 41 -18.56 13.39 6.61
CA VAL A 41 -17.23 12.82 6.70
C VAL A 41 -16.39 13.43 5.58
N ILE A 42 -15.35 14.20 5.92
CA ILE A 42 -14.47 14.84 4.96
C ILE A 42 -13.19 14.02 4.85
N GLY A 43 -12.87 13.53 3.64
CA GLY A 43 -11.60 12.88 3.37
C GLY A 43 -10.46 13.89 3.28
N TYR A 44 -9.56 13.90 4.26
CA TYR A 44 -8.42 14.80 4.34
C TYR A 44 -7.09 14.07 4.19
N SER A 45 -6.31 14.42 3.15
CA SER A 45 -5.01 13.80 2.87
C SER A 45 -3.82 14.73 3.16
N GLY A 46 -4.06 15.97 3.58
CA GLY A 46 -3.02 17.00 3.69
C GLY A 46 -2.55 17.58 2.36
N GLY A 47 -3.08 17.10 1.23
CA GLY A 47 -2.80 17.66 -0.09
C GLY A 47 -3.66 18.90 -0.40
N LYS A 48 -3.34 19.58 -1.50
CA LYS A 48 -4.01 20.82 -1.95
C LYS A 48 -5.52 20.67 -2.11
N ASP A 49 -5.97 19.61 -2.78
CA ASP A 49 -7.38 19.43 -3.12
C ASP A 49 -8.22 19.21 -1.84
N SER A 50 -7.72 18.35 -0.94
CA SER A 50 -8.38 18.09 0.35
C SER A 50 -8.31 19.27 1.33
N THR A 51 -7.30 20.12 1.20
CA THR A 51 -7.18 21.36 1.99
C THR A 51 -8.20 22.37 1.50
N ALA A 52 -8.34 22.55 0.18
CA ALA A 52 -9.29 23.50 -0.40
C ALA A 52 -10.74 23.16 -0.05
N ILE A 53 -11.16 21.90 -0.17
CA ILE A 53 -12.54 21.50 0.22
C ILE A 53 -12.81 21.74 1.71
N LEU A 54 -11.82 21.49 2.57
CA LEU A 54 -11.98 21.66 4.00
C LEU A 54 -12.05 23.14 4.36
N GLN A 55 -11.25 24.00 3.72
CA GLN A 55 -11.34 25.46 3.88
C GLN A 55 -12.73 25.98 3.49
N LEU A 56 -13.24 25.59 2.33
CA LEU A 56 -14.58 25.98 1.88
C LEU A 56 -15.67 25.58 2.89
N ILE A 57 -15.60 24.34 3.40
CA ILE A 57 -16.56 23.87 4.41
C ILE A 57 -16.37 24.60 5.74
N TRP A 58 -15.14 24.82 6.17
CA TRP A 58 -14.84 25.53 7.41
C TRP A 58 -15.42 26.94 7.42
N TYR A 59 -15.23 27.70 6.33
CA TYR A 59 -15.82 29.03 6.19
C TYR A 59 -17.35 29.00 6.19
N ALA A 60 -17.96 28.04 5.50
CA ALA A 60 -19.40 27.85 5.54
C ALA A 60 -19.92 27.58 6.98
N LEU A 61 -19.19 26.79 7.76
CA LEU A 61 -19.53 26.50 9.16
C LEU A 61 -19.30 27.69 10.08
N GLN A 62 -18.28 28.52 9.84
CA GLN A 62 -18.08 29.77 10.58
C GLN A 62 -19.25 30.73 10.37
N GLU A 63 -19.71 30.91 9.13
CA GLU A 63 -20.89 31.74 8.85
C GLU A 63 -22.15 31.15 9.52
N LEU A 64 -22.35 29.83 9.45
CA LEU A 64 -23.48 29.18 10.11
C LEU A 64 -23.43 29.27 11.64
N ALA A 65 -22.23 29.26 12.22
CA ALA A 65 -22.06 29.41 13.67
C ALA A 65 -22.47 30.81 14.13
N GLN A 66 -22.12 31.84 13.36
CA GLN A 66 -22.60 33.22 13.59
C GLN A 66 -24.12 33.34 13.48
N GLU A 67 -24.74 32.54 12.60
CA GLU A 67 -26.20 32.46 12.46
C GLU A 67 -26.88 31.58 13.52
N GLY A 68 -26.13 30.88 14.39
CA GLY A 68 -26.67 29.95 15.38
C GLY A 68 -27.24 28.65 14.77
N LYS A 69 -26.80 28.26 13.57
CA LYS A 69 -27.29 27.08 12.82
C LYS A 69 -26.24 26.00 12.60
N CYS A 70 -25.18 26.00 13.40
CA CYS A 70 -24.02 25.12 13.26
C CYS A 70 -24.00 24.02 14.33
N GLU A 71 -24.97 23.10 14.27
CA GLU A 71 -25.14 22.05 15.30
C GLU A 71 -24.63 20.66 14.87
N LYS A 72 -24.58 20.40 13.56
CA LYS A 72 -24.27 19.09 12.99
C LYS A 72 -22.77 18.82 12.98
N LYS A 73 -22.36 17.68 13.52
CA LYS A 73 -20.96 17.26 13.56
C LYS A 73 -20.39 16.98 12.17
N VAL A 74 -19.18 17.47 11.95
CA VAL A 74 -18.39 17.24 10.74
C VAL A 74 -17.11 16.50 11.12
N HIS A 75 -16.97 15.29 10.62
CA HIS A 75 -15.84 14.42 10.92
C HIS A 75 -14.78 14.58 9.82
N VAL A 76 -13.60 15.09 10.16
CA VAL A 76 -12.47 15.13 9.22
C VAL A 76 -11.66 13.87 9.43
N ILE A 77 -11.55 13.00 8.42
CA ILE A 77 -10.79 11.76 8.53
C ILE A 77 -9.52 11.84 7.70
N SER A 78 -8.40 11.43 8.27
CA SER A 78 -7.15 11.22 7.56
C SER A 78 -6.63 9.83 7.82
N THR A 79 -6.33 9.07 6.77
CA THR A 79 -5.77 7.71 6.92
C THR A 79 -4.26 7.76 6.78
N ASP A 80 -3.59 7.52 7.90
CA ASP A 80 -2.15 7.35 7.95
C ASP A 80 -1.80 5.88 7.78
N THR A 81 -1.12 5.56 6.68
CA THR A 81 -0.71 4.18 6.37
C THR A 81 0.48 3.68 7.18
N LEU A 82 1.10 4.55 8.00
CA LEU A 82 2.34 4.32 8.76
C LEU A 82 3.57 4.07 7.87
N VAL A 83 3.41 4.25 6.55
CA VAL A 83 4.49 4.18 5.56
C VAL A 83 4.46 5.36 4.59
N GLU A 84 3.71 6.42 4.90
CA GLU A 84 3.75 7.68 4.16
C GLU A 84 5.14 8.32 4.27
N ASN A 85 5.49 9.20 3.32
CA ASN A 85 6.68 10.05 3.46
C ASN A 85 6.67 10.76 4.83
N PRO A 86 7.73 10.67 5.65
CA PRO A 86 7.71 11.23 7.01
C PRO A 86 7.41 12.73 7.08
N ILE A 87 7.91 13.52 6.13
CA ILE A 87 7.63 14.98 6.07
C ILE A 87 6.12 15.21 5.88
N VAL A 88 5.51 14.42 5.01
CA VAL A 88 4.07 14.51 4.71
C VAL A 88 3.24 13.99 5.88
N ALA A 89 3.66 12.90 6.53
CA ALA A 89 2.99 12.36 7.71
C ALA A 89 2.99 13.38 8.86
N MET A 90 4.13 14.07 9.08
CA MET A 90 4.24 15.15 10.05
C MET A 90 3.37 16.35 9.68
N TRP A 91 3.38 16.77 8.41
CA TRP A 91 2.53 17.85 7.90
C TRP A 91 1.05 17.59 8.20
N VAL A 92 0.57 16.39 7.86
CA VAL A 92 -0.81 15.96 8.14
C VAL A 92 -1.08 15.94 9.64
N GLY A 93 -0.16 15.39 10.44
CA GLY A 93 -0.28 15.34 11.90
C GLY A 93 -0.45 16.72 12.53
N LYS A 94 0.46 17.65 12.21
CA LYS A 94 0.41 19.05 12.69
C LYS A 94 -0.88 19.74 12.23
N SER A 95 -1.31 19.50 10.99
CA SER A 95 -2.55 20.07 10.47
C SER A 95 -3.78 19.60 11.27
N LEU A 96 -3.88 18.30 11.59
CA LEU A 96 -4.99 17.75 12.39
C LEU A 96 -5.01 18.32 13.82
N GLU A 97 -3.83 18.52 14.43
CA GLU A 97 -3.70 19.16 15.75
C GLU A 97 -4.21 20.61 15.69
N ARG A 98 -3.76 21.38 14.70
CA ARG A 98 -4.22 22.76 14.47
C ARG A 98 -5.72 22.85 14.20
N MET A 99 -6.27 21.93 13.41
CA MET A 99 -7.72 21.84 13.19
C MET A 99 -8.45 21.62 14.52
N LYS A 100 -7.95 20.74 15.38
CA LYS A 100 -8.60 20.51 16.67
C LYS A 100 -8.58 21.77 17.53
N GLU A 101 -7.42 22.40 17.69
CA GLU A 101 -7.27 23.64 18.46
C GLU A 101 -8.21 24.76 17.96
N GLN A 102 -8.30 24.93 16.64
CA GLN A 102 -9.08 26.01 16.04
C GLN A 102 -10.57 25.70 15.99
N ALA A 103 -10.97 24.45 15.82
CA ALA A 103 -12.36 24.05 15.95
C ALA A 103 -12.88 24.33 17.37
N ASP A 104 -12.09 23.98 18.40
CA ASP A 104 -12.43 24.25 19.79
C ASP A 104 -12.47 25.76 20.09
N ALA A 105 -11.46 26.52 19.63
CA ALA A 105 -11.39 27.97 19.85
C ALA A 105 -12.53 28.75 19.16
N GLN A 106 -12.98 28.28 18.00
CA GLN A 106 -14.05 28.92 17.22
C GLN A 106 -15.44 28.35 17.53
N GLY A 107 -15.54 27.33 18.41
CA GLY A 107 -16.80 26.69 18.76
C GLY A 107 -17.45 25.93 17.60
N LEU A 108 -16.66 25.42 16.66
CA LEU A 108 -17.15 24.71 15.48
C LEU A 108 -17.29 23.20 15.75
N PRO A 109 -18.34 22.53 15.24
CA PRO A 109 -18.57 21.10 15.46
C PRO A 109 -17.71 20.21 14.54
N ILE A 110 -16.43 20.56 14.36
CA ILE A 110 -15.47 19.85 13.51
C ILE A 110 -14.62 18.92 14.38
N VAL A 111 -14.57 17.64 14.03
CA VAL A 111 -13.84 16.61 14.79
C VAL A 111 -12.82 15.91 13.87
N PRO A 112 -11.53 16.23 13.98
CA PRO A 112 -10.47 15.51 13.25
C PRO A 112 -10.20 14.11 13.81
N HIS A 113 -9.98 13.14 12.93
CA HIS A 113 -9.65 11.74 13.24
C HIS A 113 -8.45 11.28 12.41
N ARG A 114 -7.40 10.82 13.08
CA ARG A 114 -6.29 10.08 12.44
C ARG A 114 -6.62 8.59 12.49
N LEU A 115 -6.91 8.00 11.35
CA LEU A 115 -7.17 6.58 11.18
C LEU A 115 -5.85 5.87 10.85
N THR A 116 -5.64 4.68 11.41
CA THR A 116 -4.50 3.83 11.09
C THR A 116 -4.96 2.40 10.76
N PRO A 117 -4.21 1.64 9.96
CA PRO A 117 -4.49 0.23 9.71
C PRO A 117 -4.41 -0.61 10.99
N ALA A 118 -5.28 -1.61 11.08
CA ALA A 118 -5.15 -2.66 12.10
C ALA A 118 -3.76 -3.31 12.01
N VAL A 119 -3.17 -3.69 13.15
CA VAL A 119 -1.79 -4.20 13.24
C VAL A 119 -1.51 -5.32 12.23
N LYS A 120 -2.41 -6.32 12.15
CA LYS A 120 -2.33 -7.44 11.21
C LYS A 120 -2.28 -7.04 9.72
N ASP A 121 -2.72 -5.83 9.40
CA ASP A 121 -2.85 -5.28 8.06
C ASP A 121 -1.79 -4.23 7.73
N ARG A 122 -0.95 -3.83 8.69
CA ARG A 122 0.18 -2.89 8.48
C ARG A 122 1.22 -3.46 7.51
N PHE A 123 1.96 -2.56 6.87
CA PHE A 123 2.83 -2.89 5.75
C PHE A 123 3.91 -3.92 6.13
N TRP A 124 4.70 -3.63 7.17
CA TRP A 124 5.79 -4.50 7.60
C TRP A 124 5.28 -5.82 8.22
N VAL A 125 4.12 -5.82 8.89
CA VAL A 125 3.50 -7.05 9.37
C VAL A 125 3.13 -8.00 8.22
N ASN A 126 2.59 -7.48 7.11
CA ASN A 126 2.33 -8.34 5.94
C ASN A 126 3.61 -8.76 5.22
N LEU A 127 4.56 -7.84 5.01
CA LEU A 127 5.77 -8.11 4.24
C LEU A 127 6.78 -8.97 5.03
N ILE A 128 7.16 -8.56 6.24
CA ILE A 128 8.13 -9.23 7.12
C ILE A 128 7.47 -10.32 7.95
N GLY A 129 6.29 -10.06 8.52
CA GLY A 129 5.56 -11.07 9.31
C GLY A 129 5.09 -12.22 8.43
N LYS A 130 4.16 -11.97 7.50
CA LYS A 130 3.56 -13.02 6.66
C LYS A 130 4.44 -13.46 5.50
N GLY A 131 5.38 -12.62 5.06
CA GLY A 131 6.23 -12.88 3.90
C GLY A 131 5.60 -12.44 2.58
N TYR A 132 4.66 -11.50 2.56
CA TYR A 132 4.04 -11.09 1.30
C TYR A 132 5.10 -10.43 0.40
N PRO A 133 5.12 -10.73 -0.91
CA PRO A 133 5.98 -9.98 -1.82
C PRO A 133 5.56 -8.50 -1.84
N ALA A 134 6.53 -7.62 -2.10
CA ALA A 134 6.26 -6.19 -2.26
C ALA A 134 5.13 -5.96 -3.29
N PRO A 135 4.24 -4.96 -3.08
CA PRO A 135 3.11 -4.70 -3.97
C PRO A 135 3.52 -4.54 -5.43
N ARG A 136 2.76 -5.16 -6.34
CA ARG A 136 2.94 -5.04 -7.80
C ARG A 136 1.61 -4.77 -8.48
N TYR A 137 1.64 -4.40 -9.76
CA TYR A 137 0.43 -4.11 -10.54
C TYR A 137 -0.67 -5.18 -10.42
N LYS A 138 -0.31 -6.47 -10.54
CA LYS A 138 -1.25 -7.60 -10.42
C LYS A 138 -1.48 -8.08 -8.97
N PHE A 139 -0.77 -7.52 -7.99
CA PHE A 139 -0.82 -7.94 -6.59
C PHE A 139 -0.67 -6.74 -5.65
N ARG A 140 -1.59 -5.78 -5.79
CA ARG A 140 -1.60 -4.52 -5.03
C ARG A 140 -2.42 -4.67 -3.75
N TRP A 141 -1.86 -5.36 -2.75
CA TRP A 141 -2.54 -5.60 -1.47
C TRP A 141 -2.52 -4.39 -0.52
N CYS A 142 -1.61 -3.44 -0.72
CA CYS A 142 -1.40 -2.33 0.22
C CYS A 142 -2.54 -1.31 0.21
N THR A 143 -3.12 -0.98 -0.95
CA THR A 143 -4.13 0.09 -1.04
C THR A 143 -5.42 -0.27 -0.32
N ASP A 144 -5.91 -1.49 -0.52
CA ASP A 144 -7.11 -1.98 0.14
C ASP A 144 -6.94 -2.00 1.68
N ARG A 145 -5.85 -2.61 2.16
CA ARG A 145 -5.58 -2.81 3.59
C ARG A 145 -5.20 -1.53 4.33
N LEU A 146 -4.34 -0.71 3.73
CA LEU A 146 -3.74 0.43 4.41
C LEU A 146 -4.56 1.71 4.27
N LYS A 147 -5.23 1.93 3.12
CA LYS A 147 -5.95 3.18 2.83
C LYS A 147 -7.47 3.00 2.86
N ILE A 148 -7.99 2.00 2.15
CA ILE A 148 -9.43 1.85 1.93
C ILE A 148 -10.12 1.29 3.18
N SER A 149 -9.63 0.18 3.73
CA SER A 149 -10.27 -0.53 4.85
C SER A 149 -10.43 0.33 6.12
N PRO A 150 -9.43 1.11 6.59
CA PRO A 150 -9.60 1.97 7.76
C PRO A 150 -10.66 3.05 7.55
N SER A 151 -10.65 3.72 6.38
CA SER A 151 -11.64 4.73 6.02
C SER A 151 -13.05 4.14 5.89
N ASN A 152 -13.19 3.04 5.15
CA ASN A 152 -14.48 2.39 4.94
C ASN A 152 -15.07 1.89 6.26
N THR A 153 -14.26 1.33 7.16
CA THR A 153 -14.72 0.89 8.47
C THR A 153 -15.27 2.07 9.28
N PHE A 154 -14.60 3.22 9.26
CA PHE A 154 -15.09 4.42 9.93
C PHE A 154 -16.40 4.94 9.32
N ILE A 155 -16.44 5.08 8.00
CA ILE A 155 -17.60 5.63 7.27
C ILE A 155 -18.81 4.70 7.42
N GLN A 156 -18.62 3.38 7.27
CA GLN A 156 -19.70 2.40 7.41
C GLN A 156 -20.27 2.40 8.84
N ASN A 157 -19.41 2.43 9.86
CA ASN A 157 -19.86 2.56 11.25
C ASN A 157 -20.65 3.85 11.50
N MET A 158 -20.34 4.94 10.77
CA MET A 158 -21.09 6.19 10.85
C MET A 158 -22.46 6.06 10.18
N ALA A 159 -22.53 5.50 8.98
CA ALA A 159 -23.77 5.27 8.26
C ALA A 159 -24.69 4.29 9.02
N ASP A 160 -24.14 3.22 9.61
CA ASP A 160 -24.91 2.25 10.38
C ASP A 160 -25.53 2.85 11.64
N LYS A 161 -24.84 3.77 12.30
CA LYS A 161 -25.33 4.45 13.52
C LYS A 161 -26.34 5.57 13.23
N ASN A 162 -26.19 6.27 12.11
CA ASN A 162 -26.97 7.48 11.80
C ASN A 162 -27.97 7.27 10.64
N GLY A 163 -28.07 6.06 10.09
CA GLY A 163 -28.88 5.74 8.92
C GLY A 163 -28.16 5.98 7.61
N GLU A 164 -27.56 7.17 7.45
CA GLU A 164 -26.82 7.60 6.26
C GLU A 164 -25.56 8.39 6.64
N ALA A 165 -24.65 8.63 5.68
CA ALA A 165 -23.52 9.55 5.82
C ALA A 165 -23.26 10.30 4.51
N ILE A 166 -22.74 11.55 4.59
CA ILE A 166 -22.25 12.31 3.44
C ILE A 166 -20.73 12.30 3.46
N LEU A 167 -20.11 11.71 2.45
CA LEU A 167 -18.66 11.68 2.23
C LEU A 167 -18.25 12.82 1.29
N VAL A 168 -17.46 13.77 1.79
CA VAL A 168 -16.92 14.87 1.00
C VAL A 168 -15.54 14.49 0.47
N LEU A 169 -15.35 14.59 -0.85
CA LEU A 169 -14.09 14.28 -1.54
C LEU A 169 -13.63 15.41 -2.45
N GLY A 170 -12.31 15.60 -2.54
CA GLY A 170 -11.66 16.58 -3.41
C GLY A 170 -11.40 16.09 -4.84
N THR A 171 -12.19 15.13 -5.34
CA THR A 171 -12.01 14.58 -6.70
C THR A 171 -12.47 15.57 -7.76
N ARG A 172 -11.69 15.70 -8.85
CA ARG A 172 -11.94 16.68 -9.93
C ARG A 172 -12.02 16.00 -11.29
N LYS A 173 -12.90 16.50 -12.17
CA LYS A 173 -13.02 16.02 -13.56
C LYS A 173 -11.75 16.27 -14.37
N ALA A 174 -11.06 17.38 -14.08
CA ALA A 174 -9.81 17.74 -14.73
C ALA A 174 -8.60 16.86 -14.34
N GLU A 175 -8.74 15.90 -13.41
CA GLU A 175 -7.62 15.08 -12.94
C GLU A 175 -7.24 13.96 -13.93
N SER A 176 -8.22 13.34 -14.60
CA SER A 176 -7.99 12.43 -15.73
C SER A 176 -9.28 12.08 -16.47
N THR A 177 -9.17 11.68 -17.74
CA THR A 177 -10.31 11.20 -18.55
C THR A 177 -11.05 10.04 -17.89
N ALA A 178 -10.31 9.10 -17.28
CA ALA A 178 -10.90 7.97 -16.58
C ALA A 178 -11.70 8.40 -15.33
N ARG A 179 -11.22 9.41 -14.59
CA ARG A 179 -11.96 9.95 -13.44
C ARG A 179 -13.18 10.75 -13.88
N ALA A 180 -13.08 11.56 -14.93
CA ALA A 180 -14.22 12.27 -15.50
C ALA A 180 -15.36 11.31 -15.89
N ALA A 181 -15.03 10.25 -16.66
CA ALA A 181 -16.00 9.23 -17.06
C ALA A 181 -16.64 8.50 -15.86
N SER A 182 -15.85 8.21 -14.82
CA SER A 182 -16.38 7.62 -13.59
C SER A 182 -17.34 8.55 -12.85
N MET A 183 -17.00 9.84 -12.72
CA MET A 183 -17.87 10.84 -12.06
C MET A 183 -19.16 11.03 -12.86
N GLU A 184 -19.07 11.18 -14.18
CA GLU A 184 -20.23 11.31 -15.06
C GLU A 184 -21.18 10.12 -14.99
N ARG A 185 -20.65 8.89 -14.83
CA ARG A 185 -21.47 7.69 -14.61
C ARG A 185 -22.32 7.80 -13.34
N PHE A 186 -21.76 8.27 -12.23
CA PHE A 186 -22.52 8.42 -10.98
C PHE A 186 -23.46 9.63 -11.01
N GLU A 187 -23.05 10.73 -11.66
CA GLU A 187 -23.89 11.92 -11.86
C GLU A 187 -25.09 11.63 -12.78
N SER A 188 -24.93 10.75 -13.77
CA SER A 188 -25.99 10.33 -14.70
C SER A 188 -26.86 9.17 -14.19
N SER A 189 -26.56 8.64 -13.00
CA SER A 189 -27.35 7.57 -12.37
C SER A 189 -28.81 7.99 -12.21
N THR A 190 -29.74 7.19 -12.74
CA THR A 190 -31.19 7.44 -12.66
C THR A 190 -31.78 7.03 -11.31
N THR A 191 -31.05 6.24 -10.51
CA THR A 191 -31.48 5.80 -9.17
C THR A 191 -31.17 6.83 -8.08
N ASN A 192 -30.35 7.83 -8.40
CA ASN A 192 -29.90 8.83 -7.44
C ASN A 192 -31.01 9.85 -7.11
N THR A 193 -31.68 9.63 -5.98
CA THR A 193 -32.75 10.50 -5.46
C THR A 193 -32.27 11.87 -4.98
N ARG A 194 -30.96 12.06 -4.77
CA ARG A 194 -30.37 13.30 -4.24
C ARG A 194 -29.58 14.11 -5.26
N LYS A 195 -29.71 13.80 -6.55
CA LYS A 195 -29.03 14.52 -7.63
C LYS A 195 -29.30 16.03 -7.62
N ALA A 196 -30.53 16.45 -7.29
CA ALA A 196 -30.90 17.87 -7.20
C ALA A 196 -30.12 18.64 -6.11
N LEU A 197 -29.61 17.94 -5.09
CA LEU A 197 -28.77 18.51 -4.03
C LEU A 197 -27.28 18.52 -4.40
N GLY A 198 -26.90 17.99 -5.57
CA GLY A 198 -25.51 17.86 -6.00
C GLY A 198 -24.77 16.67 -5.37
N LEU A 199 -25.51 15.69 -4.84
CA LEU A 199 -24.96 14.47 -4.27
C LEU A 199 -24.93 13.34 -5.30
N THR A 200 -23.94 12.45 -5.18
CA THR A 200 -23.83 11.22 -5.98
C THR A 200 -23.82 9.97 -5.10
N GLU A 201 -24.15 8.81 -5.67
CA GLU A 201 -24.11 7.52 -4.96
C GLU A 201 -22.65 7.04 -4.78
N ASN A 202 -22.36 6.32 -3.70
CA ASN A 202 -21.09 5.61 -3.54
C ASN A 202 -21.20 4.19 -4.10
N GLY A 203 -20.23 3.78 -4.92
CA GLY A 203 -20.23 2.44 -5.54
C GLY A 203 -19.82 1.27 -4.62
N SER A 204 -19.32 1.53 -3.41
CA SER A 204 -18.79 0.50 -2.50
C SER A 204 -19.40 0.54 -1.10
N LEU A 205 -19.88 1.69 -0.64
CA LEU A 205 -20.46 1.86 0.69
C LEU A 205 -21.97 2.09 0.58
N GLU A 206 -22.74 1.28 1.30
CA GLU A 206 -24.19 1.41 1.33
C GLU A 206 -24.60 2.62 2.18
N ARG A 207 -25.64 3.34 1.74
CA ARG A 207 -26.21 4.50 2.45
C ARG A 207 -25.19 5.64 2.67
N VAL A 208 -24.22 5.76 1.77
CA VAL A 208 -23.24 6.85 1.73
C VAL A 208 -23.40 7.67 0.46
N TRP A 209 -23.59 8.98 0.63
CA TRP A 209 -23.68 9.96 -0.45
C TRP A 209 -22.35 10.67 -0.63
N VAL A 210 -21.92 10.92 -1.86
CA VAL A 210 -20.66 11.58 -2.17
C VAL A 210 -20.91 13.03 -2.60
N TYR A 211 -20.17 13.96 -2.00
CA TYR A 211 -20.18 15.38 -2.33
C TYR A 211 -18.80 15.85 -2.77
N THR A 212 -18.72 16.52 -3.93
CA THR A 212 -17.46 16.95 -4.56
C THR A 212 -17.51 18.44 -4.89
N PRO A 213 -17.30 19.35 -3.92
CA PRO A 213 -17.53 20.79 -4.10
C PRO A 213 -16.63 21.45 -5.14
N ILE A 214 -15.46 20.86 -5.42
CA ILE A 214 -14.47 21.40 -6.37
C ILE A 214 -14.40 20.58 -7.67
N ALA A 215 -15.44 19.78 -7.99
CA ALA A 215 -15.41 18.85 -9.12
C ALA A 215 -15.04 19.49 -10.47
N SER A 216 -15.43 20.75 -10.69
CA SER A 216 -15.18 21.54 -11.90
C SER A 216 -13.85 22.30 -11.88
N TRP A 217 -13.11 22.31 -10.78
CA TRP A 217 -11.89 23.10 -10.64
C TRP A 217 -10.71 22.44 -11.39
N SER A 218 -9.89 23.25 -12.02
CA SER A 218 -8.61 22.84 -12.57
C SER A 218 -7.54 22.74 -11.47
N ASN A 219 -6.32 22.31 -11.83
CA ASN A 219 -5.20 22.26 -10.89
C ASN A 219 -4.83 23.67 -10.40
N ASP A 220 -4.78 24.62 -11.34
CA ASP A 220 -4.34 25.97 -11.07
C ASP A 220 -5.42 26.75 -10.30
N ASP A 221 -6.71 26.45 -10.53
CA ASP A 221 -7.82 27.03 -9.75
C ASP A 221 -7.68 26.73 -8.25
N VAL A 222 -7.27 25.50 -7.91
CA VAL A 222 -7.05 25.11 -6.51
C VAL A 222 -5.93 25.92 -5.88
N TRP A 223 -4.82 26.12 -6.59
CA TRP A 223 -3.70 26.91 -6.08
C TRP A 223 -4.00 28.39 -6.01
N VAL A 224 -4.69 28.95 -7.01
CA VAL A 224 -5.18 30.32 -6.97
C VAL A 224 -6.04 30.54 -5.73
N TYR A 225 -6.96 29.62 -5.44
CA TYR A 225 -7.77 29.68 -4.22
C TYR A 225 -6.93 29.62 -2.95
N LEU A 226 -6.07 28.60 -2.80
CA LEU A 226 -5.25 28.40 -1.59
C LEU A 226 -4.27 29.55 -1.33
N ASN A 227 -3.78 30.22 -2.37
CA ASN A 227 -2.89 31.37 -2.23
C ASN A 227 -3.64 32.69 -2.00
N SER A 228 -4.93 32.74 -2.34
CA SER A 228 -5.75 33.95 -2.21
C SER A 228 -6.59 33.98 -0.93
N VAL A 229 -6.79 32.83 -0.29
CA VAL A 229 -7.65 32.68 0.88
C VAL A 229 -6.83 32.08 2.01
N ASP A 230 -6.91 32.72 3.18
CA ASP A 230 -6.20 32.28 4.36
C ASP A 230 -6.70 30.90 4.83
N ASN A 231 -5.85 30.20 5.56
CA ASN A 231 -6.24 28.93 6.16
C ASN A 231 -6.96 29.18 7.49
N PRO A 232 -8.24 28.76 7.65
CA PRO A 232 -9.04 29.10 8.83
C PRO A 232 -8.66 28.31 10.09
N TRP A 233 -7.76 27.31 9.98
CA TRP A 233 -7.15 26.64 11.13
C TRP A 233 -5.68 27.04 11.35
N ASN A 234 -5.25 28.22 10.88
CA ASN A 234 -3.92 28.79 11.12
C ASN A 234 -2.75 27.85 10.72
N PHE A 235 -2.92 27.12 9.62
CA PHE A 235 -1.90 26.26 9.05
C PHE A 235 -1.55 26.74 7.64
N PRO A 236 -0.44 27.48 7.44
CA PRO A 236 -0.28 28.30 6.26
C PRO A 236 -0.25 27.53 4.94
N ASN A 237 -1.02 28.00 3.95
CA ASN A 237 -1.06 27.40 2.61
C ASN A 237 0.26 27.57 1.85
N HIS A 238 1.09 28.57 2.20
CA HIS A 238 2.40 28.75 1.60
C HIS A 238 3.38 27.62 1.94
N ASP A 239 3.31 27.06 3.16
CA ASP A 239 4.12 25.92 3.56
C ASP A 239 3.72 24.66 2.77
N LEU A 240 2.42 24.50 2.49
CA LEU A 240 1.93 23.45 1.60
C LEU A 240 2.54 23.59 0.21
N MET A 241 2.52 24.80 -0.36
CA MET A 241 3.16 25.08 -1.66
C MET A 241 4.66 24.77 -1.63
N GLY A 242 5.36 25.20 -0.57
CA GLY A 242 6.78 24.90 -0.37
C GLY A 242 7.09 23.41 -0.34
N MET A 243 6.21 22.59 0.27
CA MET A 243 6.34 21.14 0.26
C MET A 243 6.20 20.55 -1.17
N TYR A 244 5.26 21.06 -1.98
CA TYR A 244 5.11 20.64 -3.38
C TYR A 244 6.29 21.11 -4.26
N GLN A 245 6.81 22.32 -4.01
CA GLN A 245 8.00 22.87 -4.67
C GLN A 245 9.22 22.00 -4.40
N GLY A 246 9.51 21.70 -3.13
CA GLY A 246 10.64 20.86 -2.75
C GLY A 246 10.55 19.43 -3.30
N ALA A 247 9.36 18.93 -3.57
CA ALA A 247 9.13 17.61 -4.16
C ALA A 247 9.10 17.59 -5.69
N THR A 248 9.41 18.71 -6.34
CA THR A 248 9.46 18.84 -7.79
C THR A 248 10.92 18.95 -8.23
N GLU A 249 11.29 18.23 -9.31
CA GLU A 249 12.65 18.23 -9.84
C GLU A 249 13.06 19.64 -10.28
N GLY A 250 14.22 20.11 -9.80
CA GLY A 250 14.70 21.48 -10.07
C GLY A 250 14.14 22.57 -9.16
N GLY A 251 13.20 22.24 -8.25
CA GLY A 251 12.71 23.17 -7.21
C GLY A 251 11.87 24.34 -7.72
N GLU A 252 11.61 24.44 -9.02
CA GLU A 252 10.82 25.51 -9.62
C GLU A 252 9.32 25.14 -9.69
N CYS A 253 8.46 26.09 -9.31
CA CYS A 253 7.00 26.02 -9.42
C CYS A 253 6.54 27.19 -10.28
N PRO A 254 6.70 27.10 -11.60
CA PRO A 254 6.18 28.13 -12.45
C PRO A 254 4.65 27.93 -12.45
N LEU A 255 3.92 28.90 -11.91
CA LEU A 255 2.46 29.00 -12.08
C LEU A 255 2.23 29.39 -13.54
N VAL A 256 2.28 28.40 -14.45
CA VAL A 256 2.33 28.67 -15.89
C VAL A 256 0.93 28.68 -16.46
N VAL A 257 0.65 29.72 -17.24
CA VAL A 257 -0.56 29.87 -18.06
C VAL A 257 -0.44 29.08 -19.38
N ASP A 258 0.60 28.24 -19.55
CA ASP A 258 0.95 27.58 -20.82
C ASP A 258 1.32 26.09 -20.63
N LYS A 259 0.88 25.25 -21.57
CA LYS A 259 0.86 23.76 -21.48
C LYS A 259 2.24 23.09 -21.55
N SER A 260 3.26 23.81 -22.00
CA SER A 260 4.60 23.25 -22.19
C SER A 260 5.36 23.04 -20.89
N THR A 261 4.91 23.67 -19.80
CA THR A 261 5.58 23.63 -18.50
C THR A 261 4.66 22.97 -17.49
N GLN A 262 5.15 21.94 -16.80
CA GLN A 262 4.38 21.19 -15.80
C GLN A 262 4.07 22.11 -14.62
N SER A 263 2.80 22.40 -14.35
CA SER A 263 2.44 23.25 -13.21
C SER A 263 2.66 22.52 -11.88
N CYS A 264 3.02 23.27 -10.83
CA CYS A 264 3.21 22.70 -9.51
C CYS A 264 1.92 22.03 -9.02
N GLY A 265 2.04 20.81 -8.50
CA GLY A 265 0.89 20.02 -8.02
C GLY A 265 0.68 18.67 -8.72
N ASP A 266 1.48 18.33 -9.75
CA ASP A 266 1.55 16.97 -10.29
C ASP A 266 2.50 16.05 -9.49
N SER A 267 3.37 16.63 -8.66
CA SER A 267 4.17 15.85 -7.72
C SER A 267 3.24 15.17 -6.70
N ARG A 268 3.16 13.84 -6.78
CA ARG A 268 2.32 13.02 -5.90
C ARG A 268 3.15 12.49 -4.77
N PHE A 269 2.81 12.90 -3.56
CA PHE A 269 3.37 12.30 -2.36
C PHE A 269 2.90 10.86 -2.21
N GLY A 270 3.87 9.95 -2.17
CA GLY A 270 3.65 8.52 -2.01
C GLY A 270 4.14 7.99 -0.67
N CYS A 271 3.88 6.70 -0.46
CA CYS A 271 4.51 5.95 0.62
C CYS A 271 6.00 5.76 0.31
N TYR A 272 6.90 5.93 1.30
CA TYR A 272 8.35 5.78 1.06
C TYR A 272 8.74 4.35 0.63
N VAL A 273 7.87 3.37 0.89
CA VAL A 273 8.04 1.95 0.49
C VAL A 273 7.40 1.62 -0.88
N CYS A 274 6.90 2.59 -1.63
CA CYS A 274 6.08 2.32 -2.81
C CYS A 274 6.90 1.73 -3.98
N THR A 275 6.61 0.48 -4.33
CA THR A 275 7.19 -0.29 -5.44
C THR A 275 6.31 -0.33 -6.69
N MET A 276 5.28 0.53 -6.78
CA MET A 276 4.42 0.64 -7.97
C MET A 276 5.03 1.49 -9.09
N VAL A 277 6.04 2.27 -8.74
CA VAL A 277 6.87 3.09 -9.63
C VAL A 277 8.32 2.62 -9.49
N SER A 278 9.16 2.82 -10.50
CA SER A 278 10.57 2.42 -10.43
C SER A 278 11.33 3.21 -9.36
N GLU A 279 11.06 4.51 -9.25
CA GLU A 279 11.74 5.43 -8.34
C GLU A 279 10.76 6.38 -7.67
N ASP A 280 11.04 6.72 -6.41
CA ASP A 280 10.32 7.78 -5.70
C ASP A 280 10.92 9.14 -6.08
N LYS A 281 10.47 9.68 -7.21
CA LYS A 281 10.91 10.99 -7.70
C LYS A 281 10.65 12.10 -6.67
N SER A 282 9.56 12.01 -5.91
CA SER A 282 9.18 13.06 -4.95
C SER A 282 10.17 13.12 -3.79
N MET A 283 10.50 11.96 -3.21
CA MET A 283 11.46 11.86 -2.12
C MET A 283 12.88 12.17 -2.60
N ASN A 284 13.27 11.68 -3.78
CA ASN A 284 14.57 11.99 -4.37
C ASN A 284 14.72 13.49 -4.66
N ALA A 285 13.69 14.15 -5.18
CA ALA A 285 13.70 15.59 -5.40
C ALA A 285 13.77 16.37 -4.09
N MET A 286 13.03 15.96 -3.05
CA MET A 286 13.12 16.58 -1.73
C MET A 286 14.56 16.57 -1.19
N ILE A 287 15.24 15.44 -1.31
CA ILE A 287 16.63 15.30 -0.86
C ILE A 287 17.58 16.12 -1.74
N ALA A 288 17.42 16.06 -3.06
CA ALA A 288 18.30 16.77 -3.99
C ALA A 288 18.15 18.30 -3.92
N ASN A 289 16.97 18.79 -3.56
CA ASN A 289 16.69 20.22 -3.45
C ASN A 289 17.08 20.79 -2.07
N ASP A 290 17.34 19.95 -1.07
CA ASP A 290 17.60 20.36 0.31
C ASP A 290 18.46 19.34 1.06
N ASP A 291 19.73 19.67 1.24
CA ASP A 291 20.73 18.83 1.93
C ASP A 291 20.33 18.53 3.39
N GLU A 292 19.48 19.35 4.03
CA GLU A 292 18.97 19.03 5.37
C GLU A 292 18.03 17.82 5.38
N LYS A 293 17.61 17.33 4.21
CA LYS A 293 16.74 16.16 4.05
C LYS A 293 17.50 14.86 3.75
N GLU A 294 18.83 14.86 3.74
CA GLU A 294 19.66 13.66 3.53
C GLU A 294 19.35 12.51 4.51
N TRP A 295 18.84 12.81 5.71
CA TRP A 295 18.39 11.81 6.68
C TRP A 295 17.28 10.88 6.15
N MET A 296 16.65 11.20 5.02
CA MET A 296 15.67 10.35 4.34
C MET A 296 16.31 9.26 3.47
N TYR A 297 17.62 9.32 3.16
CA TYR A 297 18.32 8.32 2.35
C TYR A 297 18.17 6.87 2.85
N PRO A 298 18.21 6.58 4.17
CA PRO A 298 17.94 5.23 4.68
C PRO A 298 16.58 4.67 4.25
N LEU A 299 15.55 5.51 4.11
CA LEU A 299 14.21 5.10 3.64
C LEU A 299 14.22 4.79 2.14
N VAL A 300 14.94 5.59 1.34
CA VAL A 300 15.17 5.32 -0.09
C VAL A 300 15.91 3.99 -0.25
N ALA A 301 16.94 3.74 0.55
CA ALA A 301 17.71 2.50 0.51
C ALA A 301 16.82 1.29 0.84
N LEU A 302 16.00 1.40 1.90
CA LEU A 302 15.06 0.37 2.32
C LEU A 302 14.02 0.05 1.23
N ARG A 303 13.51 1.05 0.53
CA ARG A 303 12.64 0.86 -0.64
C ARG A 303 13.34 0.07 -1.75
N ASN A 304 14.59 0.41 -2.04
CA ASN A 304 15.37 -0.23 -3.11
C ASN A 304 15.75 -1.69 -2.81
N GLU A 305 15.74 -2.10 -1.53
CA GLU A 305 15.91 -3.51 -1.14
C GLU A 305 14.76 -4.39 -1.64
N ILE A 306 13.54 -3.86 -1.67
CA ILE A 306 12.33 -4.63 -2.05
C ILE A 306 11.83 -4.32 -3.46
N GLU A 307 12.37 -3.30 -4.12
CA GLU A 307 11.95 -2.94 -5.47
C GLU A 307 12.55 -3.85 -6.54
N VAL A 308 11.69 -4.27 -7.46
CA VAL A 308 11.99 -5.15 -8.59
C VAL A 308 11.78 -4.51 -9.95
N ASN A 309 11.06 -3.38 -10.05
CA ASN A 309 10.96 -2.68 -11.32
C ASN A 309 12.20 -1.82 -11.57
N ASP A 310 12.49 -1.66 -12.85
CA ASP A 310 13.57 -0.83 -13.37
C ASP A 310 13.22 -0.47 -14.82
N SER A 311 13.61 0.72 -15.26
CA SER A 311 13.48 1.12 -16.67
C SER A 311 14.48 0.37 -17.55
N ASN A 312 15.65 0.00 -17.00
CA ASN A 312 16.64 -0.81 -17.68
C ASN A 312 16.27 -2.31 -17.58
N ARG A 313 16.09 -2.96 -18.74
CA ARG A 313 15.70 -4.38 -18.83
C ARG A 313 16.67 -5.30 -18.09
N ALA A 314 17.98 -5.13 -18.27
CA ALA A 314 18.98 -6.00 -17.65
C ALA A 314 18.95 -5.90 -16.11
N LYS A 315 18.93 -4.68 -15.57
CA LYS A 315 18.80 -4.44 -14.12
C LYS A 315 17.48 -5.01 -13.56
N LYS A 316 16.40 -4.89 -14.32
CA LYS A 316 15.10 -5.47 -13.94
C LYS A 316 15.18 -6.98 -13.81
N ILE A 317 15.82 -7.67 -14.75
CA ILE A 317 15.98 -9.14 -14.71
C ILE A 317 16.83 -9.54 -13.50
N GLU A 318 17.93 -8.83 -13.23
CA GLU A 318 18.77 -9.06 -12.04
C GLU A 318 17.97 -8.93 -10.74
N LYS A 319 17.22 -7.83 -10.59
CA LYS A 319 16.35 -7.60 -9.43
C LYS A 319 15.27 -8.68 -9.29
N LEU A 320 14.65 -9.10 -10.39
CA LEU A 320 13.67 -10.18 -10.39
C LEU A 320 14.30 -11.52 -10.00
N THR A 321 15.53 -11.78 -10.43
CA THR A 321 16.28 -12.99 -10.07
C THR A 321 16.56 -13.02 -8.58
N ARG A 322 17.05 -11.90 -8.03
CA ARG A 322 17.25 -11.71 -6.59
C ARG A 322 15.95 -11.89 -5.79
N ASP A 323 14.84 -11.28 -6.24
CA ASP A 323 13.54 -11.42 -5.56
C ASP A 323 13.04 -12.87 -5.59
N LYS A 324 13.15 -13.58 -6.72
CA LYS A 324 12.75 -15.00 -6.80
C LYS A 324 13.60 -15.88 -5.89
N ALA A 325 14.91 -15.63 -5.77
CA ALA A 325 15.81 -16.36 -4.87
C ALA A 325 15.46 -16.15 -3.38
N ASN A 326 14.88 -15.00 -3.04
CA ASN A 326 14.42 -14.68 -1.69
C ASN A 326 13.02 -15.21 -1.35
N ARG A 327 12.37 -15.93 -2.28
CA ARG A 327 10.98 -16.39 -2.13
C ARG A 327 10.91 -17.92 -2.13
N ASP A 328 10.07 -18.44 -1.25
CA ASP A 328 9.72 -19.86 -1.22
C ASP A 328 9.02 -20.21 -2.54
N PHE A 329 9.39 -21.33 -3.16
CA PHE A 329 8.74 -21.78 -4.39
C PHE A 329 7.32 -22.30 -4.16
N ARG A 330 6.98 -22.61 -2.90
CA ARG A 330 5.64 -23.03 -2.47
C ARG A 330 4.80 -21.82 -2.10
N ARG A 331 3.50 -21.86 -2.36
CA ARG A 331 2.53 -20.88 -1.84
C ARG A 331 2.46 -20.99 -0.31
N MET A 332 1.83 -20.02 0.35
CA MET A 332 1.76 -20.00 1.83
C MET A 332 1.22 -21.30 2.45
N ASN A 333 0.28 -21.95 1.77
CA ASN A 333 -0.32 -23.22 2.18
C ASN A 333 0.47 -24.48 1.74
N GLY A 334 1.63 -24.32 1.12
CA GLY A 334 2.45 -25.41 0.59
C GLY A 334 2.16 -25.78 -0.87
N ASN A 335 1.06 -25.30 -1.46
CA ASN A 335 0.70 -25.67 -2.82
C ASN A 335 1.70 -25.16 -3.85
N LEU A 336 1.92 -25.95 -4.90
CA LEU A 336 2.67 -25.56 -6.08
C LEU A 336 1.70 -24.99 -7.12
N THR A 337 1.99 -23.82 -7.68
CA THR A 337 1.19 -23.21 -8.74
C THR A 337 2.08 -22.97 -9.94
N VAL A 338 1.67 -23.44 -11.11
CA VAL A 338 2.40 -23.25 -12.37
C VAL A 338 1.89 -22.02 -13.10
N HIS A 339 2.80 -21.22 -13.63
CA HIS A 339 2.50 -20.16 -14.58
C HIS A 339 3.22 -20.44 -15.89
N ILE A 340 2.44 -20.52 -16.98
CA ILE A 340 2.95 -20.74 -18.33
C ILE A 340 2.94 -19.41 -19.06
N SER A 341 4.09 -19.05 -19.62
CA SER A 341 4.31 -17.85 -20.42
C SER A 341 4.88 -18.22 -21.78
N LYS A 342 4.97 -17.24 -22.69
CA LYS A 342 5.71 -17.39 -23.95
C LYS A 342 7.21 -17.69 -23.74
N HIS A 343 7.75 -17.34 -22.57
CA HIS A 343 9.15 -17.55 -22.20
C HIS A 343 9.35 -18.80 -21.32
N GLY A 344 8.40 -19.74 -21.32
CA GLY A 344 8.49 -20.99 -20.56
C GLY A 344 7.49 -21.10 -19.40
N ALA A 345 7.55 -22.23 -18.71
CA ALA A 345 6.65 -22.59 -17.61
C ALA A 345 7.42 -22.76 -16.29
N ASP A 346 6.96 -22.06 -15.26
CA ASP A 346 7.62 -22.04 -13.95
C ASP A 346 6.64 -22.11 -12.79
N LEU A 347 7.17 -22.43 -11.61
CA LEU A 347 6.45 -22.24 -10.36
C LEU A 347 6.26 -20.74 -10.09
N VAL A 348 5.07 -20.37 -9.61
CA VAL A 348 4.80 -19.04 -9.08
C VAL A 348 5.35 -18.97 -7.66
N PRO A 349 6.39 -18.15 -7.39
CA PRO A 349 6.94 -18.07 -6.05
C PRO A 349 5.87 -17.63 -5.04
N GLY A 350 5.97 -18.13 -3.82
CA GLY A 350 5.15 -17.79 -2.68
C GLY A 350 5.80 -16.73 -1.79
N PRO A 351 5.73 -16.87 -0.45
CA PRO A 351 6.17 -15.82 0.46
C PRO A 351 7.70 -15.70 0.54
N TYR A 352 8.19 -14.58 1.07
CA TYR A 352 9.60 -14.41 1.42
C TYR A 352 10.06 -15.46 2.44
N ILE A 353 11.26 -16.01 2.22
CA ILE A 353 11.87 -17.02 3.09
C ILE A 353 12.31 -16.40 4.42
N GLN A 354 12.47 -17.24 5.46
CA GLN A 354 12.86 -16.81 6.82
C GLN A 354 14.08 -15.88 6.81
N LYS A 355 15.17 -16.30 6.17
CA LYS A 355 16.44 -15.54 6.12
C LYS A 355 16.24 -14.13 5.56
N PHE A 356 15.43 -13.98 4.51
CA PHE A 356 15.17 -12.68 3.92
C PHE A 356 14.24 -11.82 4.80
N ARG A 357 13.24 -12.41 5.46
CA ARG A 357 12.38 -11.70 6.41
C ARG A 357 13.16 -11.20 7.63
N GLU A 358 14.10 -12.00 8.15
CA GLU A 358 15.02 -11.60 9.21
C GLU A 358 15.97 -10.47 8.76
N HIS A 359 16.50 -10.57 7.54
CA HIS A 359 17.32 -9.52 6.94
C HIS A 359 16.55 -8.19 6.81
N LEU A 360 15.33 -8.23 6.26
CA LEU A 360 14.48 -7.05 6.12
C LEU A 360 14.11 -6.45 7.47
N LEU A 361 13.80 -7.27 8.48
CA LEU A 361 13.57 -6.77 9.83
C LEU A 361 14.78 -5.98 10.35
N GLY A 362 15.99 -6.52 10.18
CA GLY A 362 17.23 -5.80 10.50
C GLY A 362 17.34 -4.46 9.76
N LYS A 363 17.12 -4.47 8.44
CA LYS A 363 17.19 -3.27 7.60
C LYS A 363 16.19 -2.18 7.98
N VAL A 364 14.96 -2.55 8.34
CA VAL A 364 13.95 -1.56 8.79
C VAL A 364 14.37 -0.93 10.11
N LEU A 365 14.87 -1.72 11.07
CA LEU A 365 15.32 -1.20 12.36
C LEU A 365 16.60 -0.36 12.22
N GLU A 366 17.53 -0.75 11.35
CA GLU A 366 18.72 0.04 11.00
C GLU A 366 18.34 1.38 10.38
N ALA A 367 17.40 1.37 9.42
CA ALA A 367 16.90 2.60 8.80
C ALA A 367 16.18 3.50 9.81
N GLN A 368 15.36 2.93 10.70
CA GLN A 368 14.73 3.68 11.79
C GLN A 368 15.79 4.35 12.68
N LEU A 369 16.79 3.60 13.13
CA LEU A 369 17.86 4.13 13.99
C LEU A 369 18.64 5.25 13.28
N ALA A 370 18.95 5.08 12.00
CA ALA A 370 19.65 6.09 11.20
C ALA A 370 18.82 7.38 11.07
N VAL A 371 17.52 7.28 10.77
CA VAL A 371 16.61 8.43 10.71
C VAL A 371 16.52 9.15 12.05
N GLN A 372 16.41 8.41 13.16
CA GLN A 372 16.35 8.99 14.50
C GLN A 372 17.64 9.73 14.92
N GLN A 373 18.79 9.33 14.37
CA GLN A 373 20.09 9.93 14.67
C GLN A 373 20.44 11.12 13.79
N LEU A 374 20.12 11.02 12.49
CA LEU A 374 20.51 12.02 11.48
C LEU A 374 19.43 13.07 11.26
N GLY A 375 18.16 12.73 11.51
CA GLY A 375 17.04 13.61 11.24
C GLY A 375 16.82 14.69 12.30
N PRO A 376 15.96 15.67 11.98
CA PRO A 376 15.62 16.76 12.88
C PRO A 376 14.83 16.27 14.10
N ASP A 377 14.62 17.16 15.08
CA ASP A 377 13.99 16.84 16.36
C ASP A 377 12.63 16.15 16.21
N GLU A 378 11.87 16.49 15.17
CA GLU A 378 10.55 15.94 14.91
C GLU A 378 10.56 14.45 14.55
N VAL A 379 11.64 13.92 13.98
CA VAL A 379 11.75 12.51 13.58
C VAL A 379 12.56 11.66 14.57
N LYS A 380 13.07 12.25 15.65
CA LYS A 380 13.79 11.51 16.71
C LYS A 380 12.97 10.41 17.37
N ASN A 381 11.65 10.58 17.39
CA ASN A 381 10.70 9.59 17.91
C ASN A 381 9.98 8.79 16.81
N LEU A 382 10.44 8.88 15.55
CA LEU A 382 9.84 8.13 14.45
C LEU A 382 10.02 6.63 14.67
N GLU A 383 8.92 5.88 14.68
CA GLU A 383 8.93 4.42 14.72
C GLU A 383 8.44 3.87 13.37
N LEU A 384 9.34 3.22 12.62
CA LEU A 384 8.99 2.48 11.40
C LEU A 384 8.37 1.11 11.75
N LEU A 385 8.78 0.54 12.88
CA LEU A 385 8.24 -0.69 13.46
C LEU A 385 7.91 -0.47 14.94
N PRO A 386 6.69 0.03 15.25
CA PRO A 386 6.19 0.11 16.62
C PRO A 386 6.21 -1.24 17.32
N LEU A 387 6.16 -1.24 18.65
CA LEU A 387 6.20 -2.47 19.44
C LEU A 387 5.07 -3.45 19.08
N GLU A 388 3.86 -2.95 18.78
CA GLU A 388 2.77 -3.82 18.37
C GLU A 388 3.04 -4.55 17.04
N ASP A 389 3.78 -3.94 16.12
CA ASP A 389 4.17 -4.55 14.85
C ASP A 389 5.22 -5.64 15.09
N LEU A 390 6.20 -5.35 15.96
CA LEU A 390 7.23 -6.31 16.34
C LEU A 390 6.64 -7.54 17.04
N GLU A 391 5.70 -7.34 17.97
CA GLU A 391 5.03 -8.45 18.66
C GLU A 391 4.14 -9.25 17.71
N GLU A 392 3.44 -8.62 16.76
CA GLU A 392 2.64 -9.33 15.77
C GLU A 392 3.51 -10.09 14.76
N ILE A 393 4.62 -9.52 14.31
CA ILE A 393 5.62 -10.23 13.48
C ILE A 393 6.15 -11.44 14.22
N ARG A 394 6.55 -11.26 15.49
CA ARG A 394 7.05 -12.33 16.35
C ARG A 394 6.00 -13.42 16.57
N ARG A 395 4.73 -13.05 16.80
CA ARG A 395 3.60 -13.99 16.90
C ARG A 395 3.45 -14.81 15.64
N ILE A 396 3.41 -14.17 14.47
CA ILE A 396 3.30 -14.86 13.17
C ILE A 396 4.45 -15.85 12.98
N TRP A 397 5.69 -15.43 13.26
CA TRP A 397 6.87 -16.28 13.10
C TRP A 397 6.81 -17.50 14.03
N LEU A 398 6.47 -17.31 15.30
CA LEU A 398 6.42 -18.39 16.28
C LEU A 398 5.22 -19.34 16.08
N GLU A 399 4.02 -18.78 15.90
CA GLU A 399 2.76 -19.54 15.96
C GLU A 399 2.32 -20.07 14.60
N GLU A 400 2.51 -19.29 13.52
CA GLU A 400 2.04 -19.64 12.18
C GLU A 400 3.16 -20.21 11.29
N LYS A 401 4.40 -19.75 11.46
CA LYS A 401 5.57 -20.23 10.68
C LYS A 401 6.42 -21.26 11.44
N HIS A 402 6.13 -21.49 12.72
CA HIS A 402 6.85 -22.41 13.60
C HIS A 402 8.36 -22.12 13.71
N GLU A 403 8.75 -20.85 13.70
CA GLU A 403 10.13 -20.36 13.77
C GLU A 403 10.59 -20.24 15.22
N ALA A 404 10.81 -21.41 15.83
CA ALA A 404 11.11 -21.53 17.25
C ALA A 404 12.42 -20.83 17.70
N GLU A 405 13.27 -20.40 16.76
CA GLU A 405 14.51 -19.65 17.01
C GLU A 405 14.28 -18.30 17.69
N ASP A 406 13.07 -17.75 17.54
CA ASP A 406 12.64 -16.47 18.13
C ASP A 406 13.64 -15.35 17.84
N SER A 407 13.82 -15.04 16.55
CA SER A 407 14.88 -14.14 16.07
C SER A 407 14.58 -12.66 16.27
N VAL A 408 13.31 -12.26 16.41
CA VAL A 408 12.90 -10.85 16.57
C VAL A 408 13.63 -10.15 17.74
N PRO A 409 13.64 -10.69 18.98
CA PRO A 409 14.36 -10.05 20.09
C PRO A 409 15.87 -9.92 19.85
N LYS A 410 16.48 -10.92 19.21
CA LYS A 410 17.92 -10.93 18.90
C LYS A 410 18.28 -9.87 17.87
N ILE A 411 17.49 -9.78 16.79
CA ILE A 411 17.67 -8.77 15.74
C ILE A 411 17.52 -7.36 16.33
N TYR A 412 16.48 -7.14 17.15
CA TYR A 412 16.28 -5.87 17.84
C TYR A 412 17.47 -5.49 18.72
N GLN A 413 17.95 -6.42 19.55
CA GLN A 413 19.10 -6.18 20.44
C GLN A 413 20.39 -5.93 19.66
N ASN A 414 20.59 -6.63 18.53
CA ASN A 414 21.74 -6.43 17.67
C ASN A 414 21.78 -5.03 17.06
N VAL A 415 20.63 -4.47 16.69
CA VAL A 415 20.53 -3.14 16.08
C VAL A 415 20.58 -2.04 17.14
N PHE A 416 19.66 -2.05 18.12
CA PHE A 416 19.53 -0.97 19.10
C PHE A 416 20.52 -1.04 20.26
N LYS A 417 21.24 -2.17 20.42
CA LYS A 417 22.09 -2.46 21.59
C LYS A 417 21.33 -2.36 22.93
N LYS A 418 20.01 -2.55 22.89
CA LYS A 418 19.09 -2.51 24.04
C LYS A 418 18.30 -3.81 24.12
N PRO A 419 17.88 -4.24 25.32
CA PRO A 419 17.01 -5.41 25.44
C PRO A 419 15.69 -5.18 24.70
N TYR A 420 15.16 -6.24 24.10
CA TYR A 420 13.87 -6.20 23.43
C TYR A 420 12.76 -5.85 24.45
N PRO A 421 11.93 -4.83 24.20
CA PRO A 421 10.95 -4.33 25.17
C PRO A 421 9.68 -5.21 25.28
N GLY A 422 9.45 -6.14 24.34
CA GLY A 422 8.30 -7.03 24.36
C GLY A 422 8.41 -8.15 25.40
N LYS A 423 7.40 -9.03 25.45
CA LYS A 423 7.29 -10.05 26.49
C LYS A 423 8.46 -11.04 26.43
N GLN A 424 9.13 -11.27 27.57
CA GLN A 424 10.11 -12.34 27.66
C GLN A 424 9.42 -13.70 27.54
N ARG A 425 10.03 -14.60 26.75
CA ARG A 425 9.52 -15.96 26.58
C ARG A 425 10.25 -16.88 27.53
N ALA A 426 9.51 -17.76 28.19
CA ALA A 426 10.10 -18.80 29.02
C ALA A 426 11.01 -19.73 28.18
N HIS A 427 12.14 -20.13 28.75
CA HIS A 427 13.07 -21.05 28.11
C HIS A 427 12.37 -22.39 27.84
N HIS A 428 12.39 -22.85 26.60
CA HIS A 428 11.80 -24.13 26.24
C HIS A 428 12.86 -25.25 26.34
N PRO A 429 12.58 -26.37 27.03
CA PRO A 429 13.58 -27.42 27.22
C PRO A 429 14.03 -28.08 25.91
N ILE A 430 13.13 -28.23 24.93
CA ILE A 430 13.39 -28.90 23.65
C ILE A 430 13.64 -27.90 22.50
N LEU A 431 12.72 -26.98 22.24
CA LEU A 431 12.82 -25.92 21.22
C LEU A 431 13.69 -24.75 21.67
N ASN A 432 14.94 -25.01 22.04
CA ASN A 432 15.96 -23.98 22.31
C ASN A 432 16.99 -23.91 21.18
N LEU A 433 17.78 -22.82 21.16
CA LEU A 433 18.71 -22.55 20.08
C LEU A 433 19.80 -23.62 19.93
N ASP A 434 20.30 -24.21 21.02
CA ASP A 434 21.33 -25.26 20.97
C ASP A 434 20.80 -26.52 20.27
N VAL A 435 19.61 -26.97 20.66
CA VAL A 435 18.97 -28.15 20.04
C VAL A 435 18.61 -27.87 18.58
N LEU A 436 18.09 -26.69 18.28
CA LEU A 436 17.75 -26.30 16.91
C LEU A 436 18.99 -26.21 16.01
N ASN A 437 20.11 -25.70 16.52
CA ASN A 437 21.38 -25.67 15.78
C ASN A 437 21.91 -27.07 15.50
N LYS A 438 21.84 -28.00 16.47
CA LYS A 438 22.21 -29.40 16.28
C LYS A 438 21.31 -30.10 15.25
N LEU A 439 20.00 -29.87 15.33
CA LEU A 439 19.04 -30.39 14.35
C LEU A 439 19.35 -29.87 12.95
N LYS A 440 19.61 -28.56 12.82
CA LYS A 440 19.97 -27.94 11.54
C LYS A 440 21.25 -28.52 10.96
N ALA A 441 22.30 -28.69 11.77
CA ALA A 441 23.55 -29.29 11.34
C ALA A 441 23.35 -30.74 10.87
N HIS A 442 22.56 -31.53 11.60
CA HIS A 442 22.24 -32.90 11.22
C HIS A 442 21.45 -32.98 9.90
N CYS A 443 20.45 -32.11 9.70
CA CYS A 443 19.73 -32.04 8.42
C CYS A 443 20.67 -31.70 7.25
N GLN A 444 21.62 -30.79 7.46
CA GLN A 444 22.63 -30.46 6.44
C GLN A 444 23.50 -31.67 6.09
N GLU A 445 23.93 -32.47 7.07
CA GLU A 445 24.66 -33.73 6.82
C GLU A 445 23.84 -34.75 6.02
N GLN A 446 22.50 -34.68 6.07
CA GLN A 446 21.58 -35.52 5.28
C GLN A 446 21.27 -34.94 3.88
N GLY A 447 21.96 -33.88 3.46
CA GLY A 447 21.78 -33.28 2.13
C GLY A 447 20.68 -32.21 2.04
N ASP A 448 20.27 -31.62 3.16
CA ASP A 448 19.29 -30.52 3.20
C ASP A 448 19.91 -29.16 2.84
N GLU A 449 20.35 -29.00 1.59
CA GLU A 449 20.99 -27.77 1.11
C GLU A 449 20.05 -26.54 1.21
N ASP A 450 18.77 -26.72 0.89
CA ASP A 450 17.74 -25.67 0.89
C ASP A 450 17.12 -25.43 2.29
N GLY A 451 17.45 -26.27 3.29
CA GLY A 451 16.92 -26.16 4.65
C GLY A 451 15.43 -26.54 4.80
N LEU A 452 14.87 -27.27 3.83
CA LEU A 452 13.46 -27.69 3.81
C LEU A 452 13.17 -28.80 4.81
N LEU A 453 14.08 -29.76 4.95
CA LEU A 453 13.96 -30.85 5.92
C LEU A 453 14.01 -30.29 7.35
N TYR A 454 14.95 -29.38 7.61
CA TYR A 454 15.04 -28.68 8.88
C TYR A 454 13.74 -27.93 9.22
N GLN A 455 13.19 -27.17 8.25
CA GLN A 455 11.93 -26.45 8.44
C GLN A 455 10.77 -27.39 8.79
N GLN A 456 10.66 -28.53 8.08
CA GLN A 456 9.61 -29.53 8.33
C GLN A 456 9.75 -30.15 9.71
N MET A 457 10.97 -30.60 10.09
CA MET A 457 11.23 -31.21 11.40
C MET A 457 10.94 -30.23 12.54
N ARG A 458 11.40 -28.97 12.40
CA ARG A 458 11.12 -27.90 13.38
C ARG A 458 9.62 -27.64 13.51
N ALA A 459 8.88 -27.60 12.40
CA ALA A 459 7.44 -27.38 12.40
C ALA A 459 6.69 -28.53 13.09
N VAL A 460 7.01 -29.78 12.75
CA VAL A 460 6.42 -30.98 13.39
C VAL A 460 6.68 -30.98 14.90
N MET A 461 7.91 -30.68 15.33
CA MET A 461 8.23 -30.57 16.76
C MET A 461 7.42 -29.46 17.46
N SER A 462 7.25 -28.31 16.79
CA SER A 462 6.46 -27.19 17.31
C SER A 462 4.98 -27.54 17.46
N ILE A 463 4.38 -28.16 16.44
CA ILE A 463 2.98 -28.62 16.44
C ILE A 463 2.76 -29.67 17.52
N ALA A 464 3.62 -30.70 17.59
CA ALA A 464 3.52 -31.75 18.60
C ALA A 464 3.60 -31.16 20.02
N ASN A 465 4.49 -30.19 20.24
CA ASN A 465 4.63 -29.53 21.53
C ASN A 465 3.42 -28.67 21.91
N LYS A 466 2.86 -27.91 20.95
CA LYS A 466 1.63 -27.10 21.15
C LYS A 466 0.46 -27.94 21.65
N HIS A 467 0.32 -29.16 21.14
CA HIS A 467 -0.77 -30.08 21.54
C HIS A 467 -0.45 -30.96 22.76
N LYS A 468 0.78 -30.95 23.28
CA LYS A 468 1.24 -31.84 24.37
C LYS A 468 0.32 -31.77 25.60
N ASN A 469 -0.03 -30.56 26.02
CA ASN A 469 -0.80 -30.31 27.24
C ASN A 469 -2.29 -30.01 26.99
N GLN A 470 -2.77 -30.15 25.75
CA GLN A 470 -4.17 -29.90 25.42
C GLN A 470 -5.03 -31.12 25.71
N LEU A 471 -6.12 -30.91 26.46
CA LEU A 471 -7.12 -31.94 26.79
C LEU A 471 -7.84 -32.48 25.53
N ARG A 472 -7.99 -31.67 24.49
CA ARG A 472 -8.56 -32.06 23.20
C ARG A 472 -7.56 -31.75 22.08
N ARG A 473 -7.14 -32.78 21.34
CA ARG A 473 -6.15 -32.71 20.25
C ARG A 473 -6.78 -32.86 18.86
N ALA A 474 -8.04 -32.42 18.69
CA ALA A 474 -8.80 -32.66 17.47
C ALA A 474 -8.12 -32.15 16.18
N LYS A 475 -7.34 -31.06 16.26
CA LYS A 475 -6.63 -30.46 15.11
C LYS A 475 -5.21 -30.97 14.90
N LEU A 476 -4.68 -31.81 15.79
CA LEU A 476 -3.27 -32.23 15.73
C LEU A 476 -2.95 -32.99 14.45
N SER A 477 -3.83 -33.93 14.06
CA SER A 477 -3.63 -34.71 12.83
C SER A 477 -3.61 -33.81 11.61
N ASP A 478 -4.55 -32.87 11.51
CA ASP A 478 -4.65 -31.95 10.38
C ASP A 478 -3.43 -31.02 10.27
N GLU A 479 -2.99 -30.43 11.40
CA GLU A 479 -1.81 -29.56 11.44
C GLU A 479 -0.53 -30.33 11.07
N LEU A 480 -0.38 -31.58 11.54
CA LEU A 480 0.77 -32.42 11.18
C LEU A 480 0.76 -32.81 9.71
N THR A 481 -0.37 -33.28 9.18
CA THR A 481 -0.51 -33.64 7.76
C THR A 481 -0.18 -32.44 6.88
N GLN A 482 -0.72 -31.25 7.20
CA GLN A 482 -0.43 -30.04 6.44
C GLN A 482 1.06 -29.66 6.48
N SER A 483 1.73 -29.83 7.62
CA SER A 483 3.17 -29.59 7.75
C SER A 483 3.99 -30.60 6.93
N LEU A 484 3.58 -31.87 6.92
CA LEU A 484 4.24 -32.92 6.15
C LEU A 484 4.07 -32.69 4.65
N ASP A 485 2.84 -32.42 4.19
CA ASP A 485 2.53 -32.13 2.79
C ASP A 485 3.32 -30.93 2.26
N LYS A 486 3.50 -29.89 3.09
CA LYS A 486 4.31 -28.72 2.72
C LYS A 486 5.79 -29.07 2.49
N GLY A 487 6.30 -30.07 3.20
CA GLY A 487 7.69 -30.56 3.07
C GLY A 487 7.83 -31.80 2.20
N ALA A 488 6.91 -32.04 1.26
CA ALA A 488 6.92 -33.23 0.42
C ALA A 488 8.09 -33.33 -0.58
N PHE A 489 8.83 -32.23 -0.81
CA PHE A 489 9.91 -32.15 -1.79
C PHE A 489 11.21 -31.71 -1.13
N ASN A 490 12.34 -32.25 -1.60
CA ASN A 490 13.66 -31.99 -1.02
C ASN A 490 14.31 -30.71 -1.56
N ASN A 491 13.90 -30.26 -2.75
CA ASN A 491 14.43 -29.06 -3.39
C ASN A 491 13.45 -28.47 -4.42
N LEU A 492 13.78 -27.27 -4.92
CA LEU A 492 13.02 -26.58 -5.97
C LEU A 492 12.88 -27.42 -7.25
N PHE A 493 13.94 -28.11 -7.67
CA PHE A 493 13.96 -28.84 -8.94
C PHE A 493 12.95 -29.99 -8.95
N GLU A 494 12.93 -30.80 -7.90
CA GLU A 494 11.98 -31.91 -7.71
C GLU A 494 10.54 -31.39 -7.70
N ALA A 495 10.28 -30.33 -6.94
CA ALA A 495 8.97 -29.70 -6.87
C ALA A 495 8.51 -29.14 -8.23
N LYS A 496 9.41 -28.46 -8.95
CA LYS A 496 9.14 -27.91 -10.28
C LYS A 496 8.82 -29.04 -11.27
N GLN A 497 9.64 -30.07 -11.31
CA GLN A 497 9.44 -31.22 -12.19
C GLN A 497 8.06 -31.85 -11.97
N PHE A 498 7.73 -32.17 -10.71
CA PHE A 498 6.43 -32.74 -10.34
C PHE A 498 5.26 -31.85 -10.78
N ALA A 499 5.32 -30.55 -10.48
CA ALA A 499 4.24 -29.62 -10.81
C ALA A 499 4.05 -29.44 -12.32
N LEU A 500 5.15 -29.34 -13.07
CA LEU A 500 5.11 -29.19 -14.52
C LEU A 500 4.62 -30.46 -15.21
N GLU A 501 5.05 -31.65 -14.77
CA GLU A 501 4.54 -32.92 -15.30
C GLU A 501 3.04 -33.09 -15.05
N ARG A 502 2.58 -32.75 -13.84
CA ARG A 502 1.14 -32.75 -13.50
C ARG A 502 0.35 -31.79 -14.38
N GLU A 503 0.87 -30.59 -14.62
CA GLU A 503 0.23 -29.58 -15.45
C GLU A 503 0.21 -30.01 -16.93
N ARG A 504 1.30 -30.60 -17.44
CA ARG A 504 1.36 -31.18 -18.78
C ARG A 504 0.29 -32.23 -18.98
N ASN A 505 0.16 -33.17 -18.04
CA ASN A 505 -0.85 -34.23 -18.10
C ASN A 505 -2.27 -33.65 -18.06
N ARG A 506 -2.52 -32.62 -17.24
CA ARG A 506 -3.81 -31.93 -17.21
C ARG A 506 -4.16 -31.29 -18.56
N LEU A 507 -3.20 -30.61 -19.18
CA LEU A 507 -3.38 -29.99 -20.50
C LEU A 507 -3.61 -31.04 -21.60
N GLN A 508 -2.91 -32.18 -21.54
CA GLN A 508 -3.12 -33.31 -22.46
C GLN A 508 -4.53 -33.89 -22.33
N ILE A 509 -5.02 -34.10 -21.10
CA ILE A 509 -6.39 -34.55 -20.84
C ILE A 509 -7.41 -33.52 -21.35
N GLN A 510 -7.15 -32.23 -21.13
CA GLN A 510 -8.01 -31.17 -21.64
C GLN A 510 -8.08 -31.19 -23.17
N LEU A 511 -6.96 -31.41 -23.84
CA LEU A 511 -6.87 -31.50 -25.30
C LEU A 511 -7.61 -32.74 -25.84
N SER A 512 -7.52 -33.89 -25.16
CA SER A 512 -8.11 -35.15 -25.63
C SER A 512 -9.60 -35.28 -25.33
N ASN A 513 -10.08 -34.73 -24.20
CA ASN A 513 -11.40 -35.07 -23.66
C ASN A 513 -12.42 -33.93 -23.71
N SER A 514 -12.08 -32.75 -24.25
CA SER A 514 -13.01 -31.62 -24.33
C SER A 514 -13.72 -31.60 -25.70
N PRO A 515 -15.02 -31.96 -25.77
CA PRO A 515 -15.74 -32.12 -27.05
C PRO A 515 -16.01 -30.80 -27.79
N ASN A 516 -15.84 -29.65 -27.15
CA ASN A 516 -16.24 -28.33 -27.66
C ASN A 516 -15.06 -27.35 -27.87
N LEU A 517 -13.82 -27.82 -28.02
CA LEU A 517 -12.68 -26.93 -28.28
C LEU A 517 -12.63 -26.53 -29.75
N THR A 518 -12.47 -25.23 -30.02
CA THR A 518 -12.16 -24.72 -31.36
C THR A 518 -10.74 -25.13 -31.77
N GLU A 519 -10.42 -25.05 -33.07
CA GLU A 519 -9.05 -25.33 -33.54
C GLU A 519 -8.03 -24.37 -32.94
N ASP A 520 -8.40 -23.10 -32.74
CA ASP A 520 -7.56 -22.09 -32.08
C ASP A 520 -7.30 -22.46 -30.61
N ASP A 521 -8.32 -22.96 -29.89
CA ASP A 521 -8.15 -23.41 -28.51
C ASP A 521 -7.21 -24.62 -28.41
N LYS A 522 -7.32 -25.57 -29.35
CA LYS A 522 -6.43 -26.74 -29.41
C LYS A 522 -4.99 -26.31 -29.67
N ALA A 523 -4.77 -25.40 -30.62
CA ALA A 523 -3.44 -24.87 -30.92
C ALA A 523 -2.83 -24.17 -29.68
N ALA A 524 -3.60 -23.33 -28.99
CA ALA A 524 -3.14 -22.66 -27.78
C ALA A 524 -2.81 -23.62 -26.62
N ILE A 525 -3.56 -24.71 -26.46
CA ILE A 525 -3.26 -25.75 -25.46
C ILE A 525 -1.98 -26.50 -25.85
N GLN A 526 -1.80 -26.82 -27.14
CA GLN A 526 -0.63 -27.54 -27.63
C GLN A 526 0.66 -26.71 -27.47
N GLU A 527 0.60 -25.40 -27.72
CA GLU A 527 1.70 -24.48 -27.45
C GLU A 527 2.09 -24.50 -25.95
N LYS A 528 1.11 -24.45 -25.04
CA LYS A 528 1.37 -24.57 -23.59
C LYS A 528 2.04 -25.89 -23.22
N ILE A 529 1.62 -27.01 -23.82
CA ILE A 529 2.24 -28.33 -23.60
C ILE A 529 3.71 -28.32 -24.03
N ILE A 530 4.03 -27.72 -25.18
CA ILE A 530 5.41 -27.59 -25.67
C ILE A 530 6.25 -26.77 -24.70
N MET A 531 5.74 -25.61 -24.26
CA MET A 531 6.45 -24.75 -23.29
C MET A 531 6.72 -25.46 -21.98
N VAL A 532 5.72 -26.15 -21.42
CA VAL A 532 5.89 -26.95 -20.20
C VAL A 532 6.94 -28.05 -20.41
N THR A 533 6.88 -28.75 -21.55
CA THR A 533 7.81 -29.85 -21.85
C THR A 533 9.26 -29.37 -21.95
N LYS A 534 9.49 -28.19 -22.53
CA LYS A 534 10.82 -27.56 -22.57
C LYS A 534 11.32 -27.26 -21.14
N SER A 535 10.48 -26.63 -20.32
CA SER A 535 10.84 -26.17 -18.99
C SER A 535 11.03 -27.28 -17.93
N ILE A 536 10.50 -28.49 -18.15
CA ILE A 536 10.65 -29.63 -17.21
C ILE A 536 12.12 -29.98 -16.95
N LYS A 537 12.97 -29.90 -17.98
CA LYS A 537 14.39 -30.33 -17.88
C LYS A 537 15.32 -29.21 -17.40
N GLU A 538 14.82 -27.99 -17.27
CA GLU A 538 15.62 -26.82 -16.93
C GLU A 538 15.72 -26.66 -15.41
N GLN A 539 16.96 -26.51 -14.92
CA GLN A 539 17.22 -26.17 -13.52
C GLN A 539 16.89 -24.70 -13.23
N GLY A 540 16.38 -24.42 -12.03
CA GLY A 540 15.98 -23.08 -11.64
C GLY A 540 14.71 -22.58 -12.35
N TYR A 541 14.58 -21.27 -12.52
CA TYR A 541 13.41 -20.66 -13.16
C TYR A 541 13.66 -20.45 -14.66
N SER A 542 12.95 -21.19 -15.49
CA SER A 542 13.01 -21.21 -16.96
C SER A 542 12.77 -19.83 -17.60
N SER A 543 11.79 -19.10 -17.06
CA SER A 543 11.40 -17.76 -17.52
C SER A 543 12.49 -16.72 -17.39
N LEU A 544 13.51 -16.94 -16.53
CA LEU A 544 14.63 -16.03 -16.42
C LEU A 544 15.69 -16.31 -17.48
N LEU A 545 15.85 -17.55 -17.92
CA LEU A 545 16.88 -17.96 -18.88
C LEU A 545 16.53 -17.50 -20.31
N ILE A 546 15.27 -17.60 -20.71
CA ILE A 546 14.81 -17.25 -22.08
C ILE A 546 14.72 -15.73 -22.28
N ASP A 547 14.53 -14.94 -21.21
CA ASP A 547 14.56 -13.47 -21.27
C ASP A 547 15.99 -12.90 -21.44
N PHE A 548 17.04 -13.67 -21.13
CA PHE A 548 18.44 -13.31 -21.41
C PHE A 548 18.86 -13.66 -22.84
N GLU A 549 18.30 -14.72 -23.44
CA GLU A 549 18.59 -15.09 -24.85
C GLU A 549 18.09 -14.04 -25.85
N GLU A 550 16.96 -13.36 -25.59
CA GLU A 550 16.47 -12.21 -26.40
C GLU A 550 17.38 -10.96 -26.33
N VAL A 551 18.46 -10.98 -25.52
CA VAL A 551 19.49 -9.92 -25.51
C VAL A 551 20.69 -10.30 -26.40
N GLN A 552 20.79 -11.55 -26.85
CA GLN A 552 21.92 -12.03 -27.66
C GLN A 552 21.65 -12.08 -29.18
N ASP A 553 20.43 -11.88 -29.64
CA ASP A 553 20.12 -11.74 -31.06
C ASP A 553 19.62 -10.32 -31.37
N ASP A 554 20.58 -9.42 -31.63
CA ASP A 554 20.62 -8.54 -32.81
C ASP A 554 21.77 -7.54 -32.65
N ASN A 555 22.76 -7.64 -33.54
CA ASN A 555 23.85 -6.67 -33.75
C ASN A 555 23.32 -5.30 -34.21
#